data_AF-A0A841H786-F1
#
_entry.id   AF-A0A841H786-F1
#
_cell.length_a   1.000
_cell.length_b   1.000
_cell.length_c   1.000
_cell.angle_alpha   90.00
_cell.angle_beta   90.00
_cell.angle_gamma   90.00
#
_symmetry.space_group_name_H-M   'P 1'
#
loop_
_entity.id
_entity.type
_entity.pdbx_description
1 polymer ?
#
loop_
_entity_poly.entity_id
_entity_poly.type
_entity_poly.pdbx_seq_one_letter_code
_entity_poly.pdbx_strand_id
1 'polypeptide(L)'
;MHAHPRDLEDDDIAGLPHDGTAQSMRRIERSADRVARLEALREGFQATMIRRESRRAAAEISAHDSQVAAKVTSDAREDEDFDAWIHAEADAMLQSGWSCEQLAEFGFSPEIIRAAQRRHAGG
;
A
#
# COMPACT_ATOMS: atom_id res chain seq x y z
N MET A 1 89.40 50.61 -15.39
CA MET A 1 88.06 51.23 -15.41
C MET A 1 87.55 51.16 -16.83
N HIS A 2 86.40 50.60 -17.22
CA HIS A 2 85.39 49.72 -16.64
C HIS A 2 84.77 49.05 -17.87
N ALA A 3 84.65 47.72 -17.88
CA ALA A 3 84.05 46.96 -18.97
C ALA A 3 82.53 46.87 -18.83
N HIS A 4 81.88 46.87 -20.00
CA HIS A 4 80.53 46.51 -20.42
C HIS A 4 79.38 46.26 -19.41
N PRO A 5 78.16 46.77 -19.71
CA PRO A 5 76.92 46.37 -19.04
C PRO A 5 76.60 44.92 -19.43
N ARG A 6 76.39 44.06 -18.43
CA ARG A 6 75.84 42.72 -18.62
C ARG A 6 74.34 42.84 -18.88
N ASP A 7 73.93 42.29 -20.01
CA ASP A 7 72.61 41.72 -20.19
C ASP A 7 72.31 40.80 -18.99
N LEU A 8 71.27 41.12 -18.24
CA LEU A 8 70.63 40.22 -17.28
C LEU A 8 69.34 39.79 -17.95
N GLU A 9 69.45 38.68 -18.66
CA GLU A 9 68.36 37.98 -19.33
C GLU A 9 67.32 37.48 -18.32
N ASP A 10 66.06 37.58 -18.76
CA ASP A 10 64.82 37.15 -18.13
C ASP A 10 64.75 35.61 -17.94
N ASP A 11 65.45 35.01 -16.98
CA ASP A 11 65.46 33.54 -16.87
C ASP A 11 65.24 32.94 -15.46
N ASP A 12 64.53 33.64 -14.58
CA ASP A 12 64.18 33.13 -13.23
C ASP A 12 62.66 32.91 -12.99
N ILE A 13 61.88 32.61 -14.04
CA ILE A 13 60.49 32.09 -13.89
C ILE A 13 60.28 30.78 -14.65
N ALA A 14 61.27 29.88 -14.63
CA ALA A 14 61.13 28.53 -15.17
C ALA A 14 61.56 27.47 -14.14
N GLY A 15 60.87 27.43 -13.01
CA GLY A 15 61.29 26.55 -11.91
C GLY A 15 60.22 26.08 -10.93
N LEU A 16 58.92 26.18 -11.27
CA LEU A 16 57.89 25.52 -10.46
C LEU A 16 57.47 24.20 -11.13
N PRO A 17 57.61 23.05 -10.45
CA PRO A 17 57.17 21.78 -11.01
C PRO A 17 55.63 21.80 -11.20
N HIS A 18 55.19 21.90 -12.46
CA HIS A 18 53.77 21.83 -12.84
C HIS A 18 53.11 20.48 -12.51
N ASP A 19 53.88 19.48 -12.07
CA ASP A 19 53.41 18.13 -11.73
C ASP A 19 52.56 18.07 -10.46
N GLY A 20 52.76 18.96 -9.49
CA GLY A 20 51.98 18.98 -8.25
C GLY A 20 50.50 19.33 -8.49
N THR A 21 50.24 20.24 -9.43
CA THR A 21 48.89 20.71 -9.78
C THR A 21 48.14 19.66 -10.58
N ALA A 22 48.78 19.02 -11.57
CA ALA A 22 48.17 17.97 -12.37
C ALA A 22 47.89 16.69 -11.55
N GLN A 23 48.78 16.32 -10.63
CA GLN A 23 48.57 15.18 -9.75
C GLN A 23 47.48 15.45 -8.70
N SER A 24 47.36 16.68 -8.21
CA SER A 24 46.28 17.12 -7.31
C SER A 24 44.93 17.15 -8.01
N MET A 25 44.84 17.68 -9.24
CA MET A 25 43.60 17.67 -10.04
C MET A 25 43.11 16.25 -10.31
N ARG A 26 43.98 15.33 -10.72
CA ARG A 26 43.64 13.90 -10.89
C ARG A 26 43.22 13.19 -9.61
N ARG A 27 43.61 13.71 -8.43
CA ARG A 27 43.18 13.18 -7.12
C ARG A 27 41.79 13.70 -6.76
N ILE A 28 41.51 14.96 -7.06
CA ILE A 28 40.20 15.60 -6.88
C ILE A 28 39.16 14.95 -7.81
N GLU A 29 39.48 14.75 -9.09
CA GLU A 29 38.60 14.07 -10.05
C GLU A 29 38.24 12.64 -9.59
N ARG A 30 39.24 11.84 -9.20
CA ARG A 30 39.00 10.50 -8.65
C ARG A 30 38.18 10.52 -7.36
N SER A 31 38.29 11.59 -6.57
CA SER A 31 37.47 11.75 -5.37
C SER A 31 36.02 12.11 -5.72
N ALA A 32 35.81 12.95 -6.73
CA ALA A 32 34.48 13.31 -7.23
C ALA A 32 33.76 12.10 -7.85
N ASP A 33 34.46 11.30 -8.67
CA ASP A 33 33.92 10.05 -9.24
C ASP A 33 33.52 9.05 -8.15
N ARG A 34 34.34 8.97 -7.08
CA ARG A 34 34.05 8.11 -5.94
C ARG A 34 32.81 8.59 -5.18
N VAL A 35 32.66 9.89 -4.99
CA VAL A 35 31.47 10.48 -4.35
C VAL A 35 30.22 10.22 -5.19
N ALA A 36 30.26 10.51 -6.49
CA ALA A 36 29.15 10.26 -7.41
C ALA A 36 28.73 8.78 -7.43
N ARG A 37 29.71 7.86 -7.39
CA ARG A 37 29.43 6.42 -7.31
C ARG A 37 28.76 6.00 -6.01
N LEU A 38 29.13 6.62 -4.88
CA LEU A 38 28.50 6.36 -3.58
C LEU A 38 27.09 6.94 -3.51
N GLU A 39 26.85 8.10 -4.10
CA GLU A 39 25.52 8.71 -4.22
C GLU A 39 24.59 7.84 -5.06
N ALA A 40 25.05 7.37 -6.23
CA ALA A 40 24.27 6.45 -7.07
C ALA A 40 23.93 5.13 -6.36
N LEU A 41 24.87 4.58 -5.57
CA LEU A 41 24.61 3.38 -4.76
C LEU A 41 23.59 3.65 -3.65
N ARG A 42 23.68 4.80 -2.99
CA ARG A 42 22.73 5.23 -1.96
C ARG A 42 21.33 5.41 -2.54
N GLU A 43 21.20 6.07 -3.67
CA GLU A 43 19.93 6.27 -4.38
C GLU A 43 19.33 4.93 -4.82
N GLY A 44 20.14 4.03 -5.38
CA GLY A 44 19.70 2.68 -5.75
C GLY A 44 19.20 1.86 -4.55
N PHE A 45 19.89 1.96 -3.41
CA PHE A 45 19.47 1.32 -2.16
C PHE A 45 18.16 1.91 -1.64
N GLN A 46 18.03 3.24 -1.61
CA GLN A 46 16.81 3.93 -1.18
C GLN A 46 15.61 3.58 -2.08
N ALA A 47 15.78 3.57 -3.40
CA ALA A 47 14.75 3.18 -4.35
C ALA A 47 14.28 1.73 -4.14
N THR A 48 15.21 0.83 -3.81
CA THR A 48 14.90 -0.57 -3.52
C THR A 48 14.10 -0.71 -2.21
N MET A 49 14.50 0.03 -1.17
CA MET A 49 13.78 0.06 0.10
C MET A 49 12.36 0.61 -0.05
N ILE A 50 12.19 1.73 -0.77
CA ILE A 50 10.88 2.32 -1.05
C ILE A 50 9.99 1.31 -1.78
N ARG A 51 10.48 0.66 -2.83
CA ARG A 51 9.70 -0.38 -3.55
C ARG A 51 9.29 -1.54 -2.65
N ARG A 52 10.17 -1.95 -1.72
CA ARG A 52 9.86 -3.04 -0.78
C ARG A 52 8.77 -2.63 0.19
N GLU A 53 8.85 -1.44 0.76
CA GLU A 53 7.84 -0.90 1.67
C GLU A 53 6.50 -0.67 0.96
N SER A 54 6.50 -0.11 -0.25
CA SER A 54 5.28 0.05 -1.04
C SER A 54 4.60 -1.28 -1.35
N ARG A 55 5.37 -2.33 -1.68
CA ARG A 55 4.81 -3.68 -1.89
C ARG A 55 4.22 -4.27 -0.62
N ARG A 56 4.87 -4.05 0.52
CA ARG A 56 4.36 -4.52 1.81
C ARG A 56 3.05 -3.81 2.18
N ALA A 57 3.00 -2.48 2.06
CA ALA A 57 1.80 -1.71 2.31
C ALA A 57 0.64 -2.13 1.38
N ALA A 58 0.91 -2.34 0.09
CA ALA A 58 -0.09 -2.83 -0.85
C ALA A 58 -0.61 -4.24 -0.51
N ALA A 59 0.27 -5.13 -0.06
CA ALA A 59 -0.13 -6.47 0.38
C ALA A 59 -0.98 -6.43 1.65
N GLU A 60 -0.66 -5.56 2.61
CA GLU A 60 -1.42 -5.38 3.84
C GLU A 60 -2.83 -4.81 3.55
N ILE A 61 -2.93 -3.81 2.66
CA ILE A 61 -4.23 -3.27 2.21
C ILE A 61 -5.06 -4.36 1.52
N SER A 62 -4.46 -5.12 0.59
CA SER A 62 -5.15 -6.18 -0.14
C SER A 62 -5.63 -7.32 0.77
N ALA A 63 -4.86 -7.66 1.81
CA ALA A 63 -5.26 -8.66 2.79
C ALA A 63 -6.44 -8.18 3.64
N HIS A 64 -6.42 -6.91 4.06
CA HIS A 64 -7.53 -6.30 4.80
C HIS A 64 -8.81 -6.26 3.97
N ASP A 65 -8.74 -5.83 2.71
CA ASP A 65 -9.90 -5.80 1.81
C ASP A 65 -10.51 -7.19 1.58
N SER A 66 -9.66 -8.22 1.44
CA SER A 66 -10.10 -9.61 1.31
C SER A 66 -10.81 -10.10 2.57
N GLN A 67 -10.33 -9.71 3.75
CA GLN A 67 -10.94 -10.07 5.03
C GLN A 67 -12.29 -9.37 5.24
N VAL A 68 -12.39 -8.09 4.90
CA VAL A 68 -13.65 -7.33 4.97
C VAL A 68 -14.68 -7.92 4.01
N ALA A 69 -14.29 -8.22 2.77
CA ALA A 69 -15.17 -8.84 1.79
C ALA A 69 -15.68 -10.21 2.27
N ALA A 70 -14.78 -11.05 2.81
CA ALA A 70 -15.16 -12.36 3.36
C ALA A 70 -16.18 -12.20 4.51
N LYS A 71 -15.95 -11.25 5.42
CA LYS A 71 -16.88 -11.00 6.53
C LYS A 71 -18.25 -10.53 6.05
N VAL A 72 -18.30 -9.54 5.14
CA VAL A 72 -19.56 -9.04 4.57
C VAL A 72 -20.36 -10.18 3.91
N THR A 73 -19.69 -11.10 3.22
CA THR A 73 -20.36 -12.26 2.63
C THR A 73 -20.77 -13.35 3.62
N SER A 74 -20.17 -13.39 4.82
CA SER A 74 -20.59 -14.30 5.90
C SER A 74 -21.84 -13.75 6.57
N ASP A 75 -21.79 -12.47 6.97
CA ASP A 75 -22.88 -11.77 7.64
C ASP A 75 -24.15 -11.80 6.75
N ALA A 76 -24.02 -11.58 5.44
CA ALA A 76 -25.15 -11.66 4.50
C ALA A 76 -25.77 -13.08 4.38
N ARG A 77 -24.98 -14.15 4.53
CA ARG A 77 -25.50 -15.53 4.50
C ARG A 77 -26.23 -15.88 5.79
N GLU A 78 -25.73 -15.42 6.93
CA GLU A 78 -26.39 -15.60 8.22
C GLU A 78 -27.75 -14.90 8.24
N ASP A 79 -27.86 -13.71 7.61
CA ASP A 79 -29.13 -12.99 7.45
C ASP A 79 -30.11 -13.76 6.55
N GLU A 80 -29.65 -14.33 5.41
CA GLU A 80 -30.49 -15.15 4.52
C GLU A 80 -31.02 -16.41 5.20
N ASP A 81 -30.18 -17.11 5.97
CA ASP A 81 -30.56 -18.31 6.72
C ASP A 81 -31.57 -17.99 7.83
N PHE A 82 -31.40 -16.84 8.50
CA PHE A 82 -32.33 -16.37 9.53
C PHE A 82 -33.70 -16.00 8.96
N ASP A 83 -33.73 -15.25 7.86
CA ASP A 83 -34.98 -14.89 7.17
C ASP A 83 -35.72 -16.15 6.68
N ALA A 84 -34.98 -17.11 6.09
CA ALA A 84 -35.56 -18.38 5.67
C ALA A 84 -36.14 -19.17 6.85
N TRP A 85 -35.42 -19.22 7.98
CA TRP A 85 -35.90 -19.88 9.20
C TRP A 85 -37.15 -19.22 9.77
N ILE A 86 -37.17 -17.88 9.89
CA ILE A 86 -38.35 -17.14 10.38
C ILE A 86 -39.57 -17.38 9.48
N HIS A 87 -39.40 -17.39 8.16
CA HIS A 87 -40.49 -17.67 7.24
C HIS A 87 -41.02 -19.10 7.36
N ALA A 88 -40.14 -20.08 7.59
CA ALA A 88 -40.53 -21.46 7.79
C ALA A 88 -41.25 -21.67 9.14
N GLU A 89 -40.79 -20.98 10.19
CA GLU A 89 -41.41 -21.06 11.52
C GLU A 89 -42.82 -20.46 11.52
N ALA A 90 -43.03 -19.31 10.86
CA ALA A 90 -44.35 -18.71 10.69
C ALA A 90 -45.32 -19.65 9.95
N ASP A 91 -44.84 -20.33 8.90
CA ASP A 91 -45.62 -21.32 8.15
C ASP A 91 -45.99 -22.52 9.05
N ALA A 92 -45.03 -23.06 9.80
CA ALA A 92 -45.24 -24.20 10.71
C ALA A 92 -46.27 -23.88 11.81
N MET A 93 -46.19 -22.68 12.39
CA MET A 93 -47.15 -22.21 13.38
C MET A 93 -48.56 -22.07 12.81
N LEU A 94 -48.73 -21.51 11.61
CA LEU A 94 -50.04 -21.46 10.94
C LEU A 94 -50.60 -22.86 10.68
N GLN A 95 -49.76 -23.80 10.22
CA GLN A 95 -50.17 -25.20 10.02
C GLN A 95 -50.59 -25.88 11.33
N SER A 96 -49.97 -25.51 12.45
CA SER A 96 -50.33 -26.02 13.78
C SER A 96 -51.62 -25.43 14.35
N GLY A 97 -52.26 -24.49 13.62
CA GLY A 97 -53.55 -23.90 13.99
C GLY A 97 -53.45 -22.57 14.75
N TRP A 98 -52.28 -21.94 14.79
CA TRP A 98 -52.13 -20.61 15.38
C TRP A 98 -52.82 -19.56 14.53
N SER A 99 -53.45 -18.58 15.18
CA SER A 99 -54.03 -17.43 14.49
C SER A 99 -52.96 -16.39 14.12
N CYS A 100 -53.28 -15.53 13.16
CA CYS A 100 -52.40 -14.43 12.79
C CYS A 100 -52.22 -13.40 13.92
N GLU A 101 -53.21 -13.27 14.81
CA GLU A 101 -53.11 -12.43 16.01
C GLU A 101 -52.08 -13.02 16.98
N GLN A 102 -52.08 -14.35 17.17
CA GLN A 102 -51.11 -15.04 18.02
C GLN A 102 -49.68 -14.95 17.45
N LEU A 103 -49.52 -15.04 16.13
CA LEU A 103 -48.22 -14.83 15.48
C LEU A 103 -47.71 -13.41 15.65
N ALA A 104 -48.58 -12.40 15.54
CA ALA A 104 -48.22 -11.01 15.76
C ALA A 104 -47.83 -10.77 17.23
N GLU A 105 -48.55 -11.37 18.18
CA GLU A 105 -48.20 -11.34 19.61
C GLU A 105 -46.87 -12.05 19.90
N PHE A 106 -46.53 -13.11 19.15
CA PHE A 106 -45.25 -13.80 19.24
C PHE A 106 -44.08 -13.03 18.61
N GLY A 107 -44.36 -11.92 17.92
CA GLY A 107 -43.35 -11.01 17.38
C GLY A 107 -43.09 -11.16 15.88
N PHE A 108 -43.87 -11.95 15.16
CA PHE A 108 -43.76 -12.00 13.70
C PHE A 108 -44.25 -10.69 13.07
N SER A 109 -43.52 -10.20 12.08
CA SER A 109 -43.93 -9.00 11.35
C SER A 109 -45.18 -9.27 10.49
N PRO A 110 -46.01 -8.25 10.24
CA PRO A 110 -47.17 -8.39 9.36
C PRO A 110 -46.83 -8.90 7.95
N GLU A 111 -45.62 -8.61 7.46
CA GLU A 111 -45.16 -9.04 6.14
C GLU A 111 -44.90 -10.56 6.10
N ILE A 112 -44.24 -11.09 7.13
CA ILE A 112 -43.98 -12.53 7.27
C ILE A 112 -45.30 -13.29 7.40
N ILE A 113 -46.22 -12.80 8.24
CA ILE A 113 -47.54 -13.41 8.45
C ILE A 113 -48.32 -13.45 7.13
N ARG A 114 -48.35 -12.34 6.37
CA ARG A 114 -49.02 -12.30 5.05
C ARG A 114 -48.35 -13.21 4.03
N ALA A 115 -47.03 -13.33 4.04
CA ALA A 115 -46.31 -14.25 3.18
C ALA A 115 -46.72 -15.71 3.48
N ALA A 116 -46.76 -16.06 4.76
CA ALA A 116 -47.17 -17.39 5.23
C ALA A 116 -48.63 -17.69 4.86
N GLN A 117 -49.56 -16.77 5.14
CA GLN A 117 -50.97 -16.91 4.75
C GLN A 117 -51.15 -17.13 3.25
N ARG A 118 -50.42 -16.41 2.38
CA ARG A 118 -50.51 -16.58 0.93
C ARG A 118 -50.07 -17.96 0.46
N ARG A 119 -49.04 -18.54 1.09
CA ARG A 119 -48.58 -19.90 0.79
C ARG A 119 -49.59 -20.96 1.20
N HIS A 120 -50.32 -20.76 2.30
CA HIS A 120 -51.37 -21.69 2.74
C HIS A 120 -52.70 -21.51 2.03
N ALA A 121 -53.05 -20.29 1.61
CA ALA A 121 -54.30 -20.01 0.90
C ALA A 121 -54.30 -20.44 -0.57
N GLY A 122 -53.12 -20.75 -1.13
CA GLY A 122 -52.94 -21.18 -2.53
C GLY A 122 -52.67 -22.67 -2.73
N GLY A 123 -52.82 -23.49 -1.67
CA GLY A 123 -52.66 -24.95 -1.70
C GLY A 123 -53.96 -25.69 -1.99
#